data_AF-A6TNM4-F1
#
_entry.id   AF-A6TNM4-F1
#
_cell.length_a   1.000
_cell.length_b   1.000
_cell.length_c   1.000
_cell.angle_alpha   90.00
_cell.angle_beta   90.00
_cell.angle_gamma   90.00
#
_symmetry.space_group_name_H-M   'P 1'
#
loop_
_entity.id
_entity.type
_entity.pdbx_description
1 polymer ?
#
loop_
_entity_poly.entity_id
_entity_poly.type
_entity_poly.pdbx_seq_one_letter_code
_entity_poly.pdbx_strand_id
1 'polypeptide(L)'
;MHTMILGSLTGLGLFLLGMQFLTKGLNHLTSTRVKSLIQNIKIHPVVGVLIGALITGLLQSSSGATIIFVGLVEARLLTLHQVAPMIMGSNVGSTLTAQLIAFNLGQYAPIIFIIGIILTLFKNRRAIVVGQSAVGFALIFIGITFLSDTLQPLKDYLRFQQILATLGEKPVLGVLMGFSTTAIIQSSSTGIAILQSLAVNHVITIKSAITILLGQNVGTCVTTILASLPLSVSARRAAFIHFFYNLLGVIIFFPLIDWLAYFSMELSPIHPARQIANAHSLFNILCTLLFLPFSSFFVSLSNIVIKK
;
A
#
# COMPACT_ATOMS: atom_id res chain seq x y z
N MET A 1 -1.35 9.63 28.63
CA MET A 1 -0.23 9.49 27.66
C MET A 1 0.36 8.07 27.63
N HIS A 2 0.74 7.46 28.76
CA HIS A 2 1.25 6.07 28.79
C HIS A 2 0.27 5.04 28.21
N THR A 3 -1.01 5.10 28.62
CA THR A 3 -2.09 4.26 28.08
C THR A 3 -2.29 4.44 26.57
N MET A 4 -2.11 5.67 26.06
CA MET A 4 -2.24 5.95 24.63
C MET A 4 -1.09 5.37 23.82
N ILE A 5 0.14 5.47 24.33
CA ILE A 5 1.32 4.90 23.67
C ILE A 5 1.19 3.37 23.65
N LEU A 6 0.89 2.74 24.79
CA LEU A 6 0.72 1.29 24.86
C LEU A 6 -0.46 0.78 24.02
N GLY A 7 -1.60 1.46 24.06
CA GLY A 7 -2.76 1.10 23.23
C GLY A 7 -2.45 1.23 21.74
N SER A 8 -1.73 2.29 21.33
CA SER A 8 -1.33 2.49 19.93
C SER A 8 -0.33 1.43 19.47
N LEU A 9 0.67 1.11 20.30
CA LEU A 9 1.62 0.03 20.01
C LEU A 9 0.93 -1.33 19.95
N THR A 10 -0.05 -1.59 20.82
CA THR A 10 -0.82 -2.84 20.83
C THR A 10 -1.69 -2.95 19.58
N GLY A 11 -2.46 -1.91 19.25
CA GLY A 11 -3.30 -1.89 18.05
C GLY A 11 -2.47 -2.01 16.76
N LEU A 12 -1.34 -1.30 16.69
CA LEU A 12 -0.37 -1.44 15.60
C LEU A 12 0.22 -2.85 15.54
N GLY A 13 0.62 -3.42 16.67
CA GLY A 13 1.15 -4.77 16.76
C GLY A 13 0.15 -5.82 16.27
N LEU A 14 -1.11 -5.73 16.70
CA LEU A 14 -2.21 -6.58 16.24
C LEU A 14 -2.47 -6.41 14.74
N PHE A 15 -2.48 -5.17 14.24
CA PHE A 15 -2.63 -4.89 12.82
C PHE A 15 -1.51 -5.52 11.99
N LEU A 16 -0.25 -5.30 12.39
CA LEU A 16 0.92 -5.85 11.69
C LEU A 16 0.93 -7.38 11.74
N LEU A 17 0.59 -7.97 12.88
CA LEU A 17 0.43 -9.42 13.01
C LEU A 17 -0.67 -9.94 12.10
N GLY A 18 -1.82 -9.26 12.06
CA GLY A 18 -2.93 -9.57 11.18
C GLY A 18 -2.53 -9.56 9.71
N MET A 19 -1.82 -8.51 9.29
CA MET A 19 -1.23 -8.42 7.94
C MET A 19 -0.30 -9.59 7.65
N GLN A 20 0.58 -10.00 8.57
CA GLN A 20 1.46 -11.16 8.36
C GLN A 20 0.69 -12.47 8.16
N PHE A 21 -0.35 -12.72 8.96
CA PHE A 21 -1.19 -13.91 8.83
C PHE A 21 -1.99 -13.90 7.53
N LEU A 22 -2.55 -12.74 7.15
CA LEU A 22 -3.25 -12.57 5.89
C LEU A 22 -2.30 -12.83 4.71
N THR A 23 -1.11 -12.24 4.73
CA THR A 23 -0.07 -12.47 3.70
C THR A 23 0.35 -13.94 3.64
N LYS A 24 0.58 -14.63 4.77
CA LYS A 24 0.92 -16.06 4.77
C LYS A 24 -0.19 -16.92 4.17
N GLY A 25 -1.43 -16.67 4.55
CA GLY A 25 -2.60 -17.38 4.04
C GLY A 25 -2.79 -17.19 2.54
N LEU A 26 -2.72 -15.94 2.05
CA LEU A 26 -2.84 -15.65 0.62
C LEU A 26 -1.63 -16.18 -0.19
N ASN A 27 -0.41 -16.08 0.33
CA ASN A 27 0.79 -16.58 -0.35
C ASN A 27 0.76 -18.09 -0.59
N HIS A 28 0.22 -18.86 0.35
CA HIS A 28 0.15 -20.32 0.24
C HIS A 28 -0.85 -20.80 -0.81
N LEU A 29 -1.80 -19.94 -1.20
CA LEU A 29 -2.73 -20.18 -2.31
C LEU A 29 -2.11 -19.89 -3.70
N THR A 30 -0.94 -19.23 -3.74
CA THR A 30 -0.47 -18.52 -4.94
C THR A 30 0.92 -18.97 -5.45
N SER A 31 1.73 -19.63 -4.62
CA SER A 31 3.18 -19.78 -4.84
C SER A 31 3.65 -20.65 -6.02
N THR A 32 2.83 -21.55 -6.55
CA THR A 32 3.23 -22.46 -7.64
C THR A 32 2.76 -22.06 -9.04
N ARG A 33 1.77 -21.18 -9.19
CA ARG A 33 1.18 -20.84 -10.51
C ARG A 33 1.74 -19.57 -11.16
N VAL A 34 2.18 -18.59 -10.36
CA VAL A 34 2.63 -17.29 -10.91
C VAL A 34 3.96 -17.41 -11.65
N LYS A 35 4.88 -18.26 -11.20
CA LYS A 35 6.17 -18.48 -11.89
C LYS A 35 6.03 -19.13 -13.27
N SER A 36 5.10 -20.06 -13.46
CA SER A 36 4.90 -20.76 -14.74
C SER A 36 4.11 -19.94 -15.77
N LEU A 37 3.26 -19.01 -15.32
CA LEU A 37 2.48 -18.12 -16.20
C LEU A 37 3.34 -17.10 -16.95
N ILE A 38 4.54 -16.77 -16.45
CA ILE A 38 5.32 -15.61 -16.92
C ILE A 38 6.39 -16.00 -17.97
N GLN A 39 6.79 -17.26 -18.06
CA GLN A 39 8.01 -17.63 -18.78
C GLN A 39 7.91 -17.62 -20.33
N ASN A 40 6.71 -17.55 -20.93
CA ASN A 40 6.57 -17.72 -22.39
C ASN A 40 5.60 -16.73 -23.08
N ILE A 41 5.22 -15.63 -22.44
CA ILE A 41 4.24 -14.69 -23.01
C ILE A 41 4.94 -13.43 -23.53
N LYS A 42 4.64 -13.01 -24.76
CA LYS A 42 4.89 -11.63 -25.20
C LYS A 42 3.94 -10.72 -24.44
N ILE A 43 4.43 -10.14 -23.34
CA ILE A 43 3.60 -9.36 -22.42
C ILE A 43 3.32 -7.98 -23.04
N HIS A 44 2.10 -7.79 -23.54
CA HIS A 44 1.59 -6.47 -23.89
C HIS A 44 1.58 -5.57 -22.63
N PRO A 45 1.90 -4.26 -22.71
CA PRO A 45 2.00 -3.40 -21.52
C PRO A 45 0.78 -3.46 -20.59
N VAL A 46 -0.43 -3.48 -21.13
CA VAL A 46 -1.68 -3.64 -20.36
C VAL A 46 -1.71 -4.96 -19.57
N VAL A 47 -1.27 -6.06 -20.19
CA VAL A 47 -1.15 -7.36 -19.50
C VAL A 47 -0.12 -7.28 -18.38
N GLY A 48 0.96 -6.55 -18.58
CA GLY A 48 1.94 -6.25 -17.53
C GLY A 48 1.30 -5.57 -16.32
N VAL A 49 0.51 -4.51 -16.54
CA VAL A 49 -0.24 -3.82 -15.48
C VAL A 49 -1.18 -4.79 -14.74
N LEU A 50 -1.95 -5.60 -15.46
CA LEU A 50 -2.86 -6.56 -14.84
C LEU A 50 -2.12 -7.61 -13.98
N ILE A 51 -0.98 -8.12 -14.46
CA ILE A 51 -0.12 -9.03 -13.70
C ILE A 51 0.39 -8.33 -12.44
N GLY A 52 0.87 -7.10 -12.55
CA GLY A 52 1.34 -6.29 -11.42
C GLY A 52 0.27 -6.08 -10.35
N ALA A 53 -0.91 -5.66 -10.79
CA ALA A 53 -2.07 -5.42 -9.93
C ALA A 53 -2.54 -6.70 -9.27
N LEU A 54 -2.61 -7.81 -10.00
CA LEU A 54 -3.00 -9.10 -9.47
C LEU A 54 -2.00 -9.60 -8.43
N ILE A 55 -0.70 -9.62 -8.76
CA ILE A 55 0.34 -10.07 -7.84
C ILE A 55 0.32 -9.23 -6.58
N THR A 56 0.20 -7.90 -6.70
CA THR A 56 0.17 -7.04 -5.51
C THR A 56 -1.12 -7.18 -4.73
N GLY A 57 -2.27 -7.32 -5.39
CA GLY A 57 -3.54 -7.60 -4.73
C GLY A 57 -3.50 -8.92 -3.95
N LEU A 58 -2.78 -9.92 -4.44
CA LEU A 58 -2.61 -11.19 -3.74
C LEU A 58 -1.58 -11.11 -2.60
N LEU A 59 -0.44 -10.44 -2.83
CA LEU A 59 0.62 -10.27 -1.84
C LEU A 59 0.31 -9.20 -0.79
N GLN A 60 -0.63 -8.31 -1.07
CA GLN A 60 -1.00 -7.13 -0.29
C GLN A 60 0.16 -6.14 -0.06
N SER A 61 1.24 -6.26 -0.85
CA SER A 61 2.46 -5.46 -0.72
C SER A 61 3.03 -5.11 -2.09
N SER A 62 2.97 -3.84 -2.48
CA SER A 62 3.53 -3.34 -3.74
C SER A 62 5.06 -3.39 -3.73
N SER A 63 5.70 -3.13 -2.59
CA SER A 63 7.14 -3.34 -2.40
C SER A 63 7.54 -4.80 -2.57
N GLY A 64 6.78 -5.73 -1.96
CA GLY A 64 7.04 -7.18 -2.10
C GLY A 64 6.89 -7.66 -3.54
N ALA A 65 5.82 -7.25 -4.23
CA ALA A 65 5.63 -7.56 -5.65
C ALA A 65 6.75 -6.98 -6.52
N THR A 66 7.15 -5.73 -6.25
CA THR A 66 8.23 -5.07 -6.99
C THR A 66 9.58 -5.73 -6.75
N ILE A 67 9.88 -6.20 -5.52
CA ILE A 67 11.10 -6.98 -5.23
C ILE A 67 11.12 -8.29 -6.04
N ILE A 68 9.97 -8.95 -6.24
CA ILE A 68 9.88 -10.12 -7.12
C ILE A 68 10.22 -9.73 -8.55
N PHE A 69 9.67 -8.62 -9.08
CA PHE A 69 9.99 -8.15 -10.43
C PHE A 69 11.48 -7.78 -10.59
N VAL A 70 12.06 -7.10 -9.60
CA VAL A 70 13.49 -6.81 -9.52
C VAL A 70 14.30 -8.11 -9.54
N GLY A 71 13.89 -9.13 -8.77
CA GLY A 71 14.54 -10.45 -8.75
C GLY A 71 14.42 -11.21 -10.07
N LEU A 72 13.32 -11.04 -10.82
CA LEU A 72 13.16 -11.61 -12.16
C LEU A 72 14.07 -10.93 -13.19
N VAL A 73 14.33 -9.62 -13.05
CA VAL A 73 15.32 -8.90 -13.86
C VAL A 73 16.75 -9.34 -13.49
N GLU A 74 17.03 -9.52 -12.20
CA GLU A 74 18.32 -10.03 -11.72
C GLU A 74 18.61 -11.43 -12.30
N ALA A 75 17.61 -12.31 -12.29
CA ALA A 75 17.69 -13.64 -12.88
C ALA A 75 17.67 -13.65 -14.42
N ARG A 76 17.63 -12.48 -15.07
CA ARG A 76 17.53 -12.30 -16.53
C ARG A 76 16.33 -12.99 -17.18
N LEU A 77 15.28 -13.26 -16.40
CA LEU A 77 14.03 -13.86 -16.87
C LEU A 77 13.10 -12.83 -17.51
N LEU A 78 13.22 -11.57 -17.09
CA LEU A 78 12.46 -10.44 -17.64
C LEU A 78 13.37 -9.26 -17.95
N THR A 79 12.98 -8.49 -18.94
CA THR A 79 13.62 -7.22 -19.30
C THR A 79 13.02 -6.05 -18.52
N LEU A 80 13.75 -4.92 -18.44
CA LEU A 80 13.24 -3.67 -17.85
C LEU A 80 11.93 -3.19 -18.49
N HIS A 81 11.79 -3.36 -19.81
CA HIS A 81 10.58 -2.98 -20.54
C HIS A 81 9.37 -3.85 -20.18
N GLN A 82 9.58 -5.12 -19.81
CA GLN A 82 8.50 -6.01 -19.37
C GLN A 82 8.09 -5.73 -17.93
N VAL A 83 9.03 -5.41 -17.04
CA VAL A 83 8.71 -5.15 -15.63
C VAL A 83 8.18 -3.75 -15.37
N ALA A 84 8.51 -2.74 -16.19
CA ALA A 84 8.00 -1.38 -16.03
C ALA A 84 6.46 -1.31 -15.90
N PRO A 85 5.66 -1.87 -16.83
CA PRO A 85 4.20 -1.90 -16.67
C PRO A 85 3.74 -2.78 -15.48
N MET A 86 4.47 -3.84 -15.11
CA MET A 86 4.15 -4.64 -13.92
C MET A 86 4.33 -3.83 -12.62
N ILE A 87 5.33 -2.96 -12.57
CA ILE A 87 5.55 -2.05 -11.44
C ILE A 87 4.45 -0.97 -11.39
N MET A 88 3.98 -0.46 -12.53
CA MET A 88 2.81 0.44 -12.55
C MET A 88 1.57 -0.28 -11.99
N GLY A 89 1.35 -1.51 -12.46
CA GLY A 89 0.29 -2.38 -11.96
C GLY A 89 0.37 -2.68 -10.47
N SER A 90 1.58 -2.87 -9.91
CA SER A 90 1.73 -3.15 -8.48
C SER A 90 1.17 -2.03 -7.62
N ASN A 91 1.35 -0.77 -8.04
CA ASN A 91 0.82 0.39 -7.36
C ASN A 91 -0.71 0.48 -7.43
N VAL A 92 -1.32 0.05 -8.54
CA VAL A 92 -2.79 -0.14 -8.62
C VAL A 92 -3.25 -1.25 -7.67
N GLY A 93 -2.52 -2.38 -7.63
CA GLY A 93 -2.88 -3.51 -6.78
C GLY A 93 -2.88 -3.19 -5.29
N SER A 94 -1.97 -2.32 -4.81
CA SER A 94 -1.97 -1.89 -3.39
C SER A 94 -3.23 -1.13 -2.98
N THR A 95 -3.99 -0.59 -3.93
CA THR A 95 -5.26 0.09 -3.64
C THR A 95 -6.34 -0.89 -3.16
N LEU A 96 -6.26 -2.17 -3.56
CA LEU A 96 -7.19 -3.20 -3.10
C LEU A 96 -7.09 -3.39 -1.59
N THR A 97 -5.89 -3.34 -1.01
CA THR A 97 -5.69 -3.41 0.45
C THR A 97 -6.40 -2.26 1.16
N ALA A 98 -6.22 -1.03 0.67
CA ALA A 98 -6.86 0.15 1.25
C ALA A 98 -8.38 0.09 1.16
N GLN A 99 -8.92 -0.43 0.05
CA GLN A 99 -10.35 -0.64 -0.14
C GLN A 99 -10.89 -1.71 0.82
N LEU A 100 -10.24 -2.87 0.91
CA LEU A 100 -10.61 -3.95 1.83
C LEU A 100 -10.71 -3.45 3.28
N ILE A 101 -9.75 -2.64 3.72
CA ILE A 101 -9.76 -2.05 5.05
C ILE A 101 -10.90 -1.02 5.20
N ALA A 102 -11.16 -0.21 4.18
CA ALA A 102 -12.17 0.83 4.21
C ALA A 102 -13.62 0.32 4.28
N PHE A 103 -13.89 -0.93 3.86
CA PHE A 103 -15.21 -1.54 3.97
C PHE A 103 -15.68 -1.79 5.41
N ASN A 104 -14.84 -1.51 6.41
CA ASN A 104 -15.17 -1.53 7.84
C ASN A 104 -15.93 -2.81 8.26
N LEU A 105 -15.31 -3.96 8.04
CA LEU A 105 -15.83 -5.25 8.49
C LEU A 105 -15.52 -5.51 9.98
N GLY A 106 -15.19 -4.46 10.74
CA GLY A 106 -14.76 -4.55 12.14
C GLY A 106 -15.80 -5.18 13.05
N GLN A 107 -17.09 -4.96 12.79
CA GLN A 107 -18.17 -5.59 13.56
C GLN A 107 -18.21 -7.13 13.42
N TYR A 108 -17.74 -7.65 12.29
CA TYR A 108 -17.68 -9.10 12.03
C TYR A 108 -16.32 -9.70 12.43
N ALA A 109 -15.33 -8.87 12.74
CA ALA A 109 -13.97 -9.32 13.04
C ALA A 109 -13.91 -10.37 14.17
N PRO A 110 -14.64 -10.24 15.31
CA PRO A 110 -14.63 -11.29 16.34
C PRO A 110 -15.15 -12.65 15.85
N ILE A 111 -16.20 -12.66 15.03
CA ILE A 111 -16.78 -13.89 14.47
C ILE A 111 -15.81 -14.52 13.47
N ILE A 112 -15.25 -13.71 12.57
CA ILE A 112 -14.25 -14.15 11.58
C ILE A 112 -12.99 -14.67 12.29
N PHE A 113 -12.58 -14.07 13.41
CA PHE A 113 -11.45 -14.51 14.22
C PHE A 113 -11.67 -15.91 14.79
N ILE A 114 -12.82 -16.14 15.42
CA ILE A 114 -13.16 -17.45 16.01
C ILE A 114 -13.22 -18.53 14.92
N ILE A 115 -13.90 -18.26 13.80
CA ILE A 115 -13.95 -19.18 12.67
C ILE A 115 -12.54 -19.45 12.14
N GLY A 116 -11.72 -18.41 12.01
CA GLY A 116 -10.34 -18.52 11.58
C GLY A 116 -9.52 -19.44 12.48
N ILE A 117 -9.60 -19.25 13.79
CA ILE A 117 -8.93 -20.12 14.78
C ILE A 117 -9.40 -21.56 14.61
N ILE A 118 -10.72 -21.80 14.59
CA ILE A 118 -11.28 -23.15 14.43
C ILE A 118 -10.73 -23.82 13.16
N LEU A 119 -10.68 -23.09 12.04
CA LEU A 119 -10.13 -23.59 10.77
C LEU A 119 -8.63 -23.93 10.86
N THR A 120 -7.85 -23.20 11.66
CA THR A 120 -6.43 -23.52 11.90
C THR A 120 -6.19 -24.78 12.72
N LEU A 121 -7.19 -25.27 13.48
CA LEU A 121 -7.08 -26.48 14.28
C LEU A 121 -7.29 -27.76 13.46
N PHE A 122 -7.80 -27.67 12.24
CA PHE A 122 -7.95 -28.83 11.36
C PHE A 122 -6.61 -29.33 10.84
N LYS A 123 -6.48 -30.63 10.60
CA LYS A 123 -5.29 -31.23 9.96
C LYS A 123 -5.18 -30.93 8.45
N ASN A 124 -6.27 -30.45 7.83
CA ASN A 124 -6.31 -30.17 6.40
C ASN A 124 -5.54 -28.89 6.07
N ARG A 125 -4.50 -28.99 5.23
CA ARG A 125 -3.67 -27.85 4.81
C ARG A 125 -4.46 -26.70 4.18
N ARG A 126 -5.54 -26.99 3.42
CA ARG A 126 -6.40 -25.92 2.87
C ARG A 126 -7.16 -25.20 3.98
N ALA A 127 -7.71 -25.93 4.95
CA ALA A 127 -8.43 -25.34 6.08
C ALA A 127 -7.50 -24.46 6.92
N ILE A 128 -6.28 -24.92 7.20
CA ILE A 128 -5.27 -24.11 7.92
C ILE A 128 -4.98 -22.80 7.20
N VAL A 129 -4.81 -22.84 5.88
CA VAL A 129 -4.49 -21.64 5.08
C VAL A 129 -5.64 -20.64 5.05
N VAL A 130 -6.88 -21.12 4.88
CA VAL A 130 -8.08 -20.28 4.97
C VAL A 130 -8.25 -19.73 6.39
N GLY A 131 -8.00 -20.55 7.41
CA GLY A 131 -8.02 -20.15 8.81
C GLY A 131 -7.02 -19.04 9.14
N GLN A 132 -5.77 -19.18 8.69
CA GLN A 132 -4.73 -18.15 8.84
C GLN A 132 -5.13 -16.85 8.14
N SER A 133 -5.72 -16.94 6.94
CA SER A 133 -6.22 -15.77 6.21
C SER A 133 -7.32 -15.06 7.00
N ALA A 134 -8.28 -15.81 7.54
CA ALA A 134 -9.39 -15.29 8.34
C ALA A 134 -8.92 -14.67 9.68
N VAL A 135 -8.01 -15.34 10.40
CA VAL A 135 -7.38 -14.79 11.62
C VAL A 135 -6.66 -13.48 11.30
N GLY A 136 -5.86 -13.47 10.22
CA GLY A 136 -5.13 -12.28 9.80
C GLY A 136 -6.05 -11.11 9.47
N PHE A 137 -7.10 -11.40 8.70
CA PHE A 137 -8.15 -10.44 8.36
C PHE A 137 -8.82 -9.86 9.61
N ALA A 138 -9.23 -10.69 10.56
CA ALA A 138 -9.87 -10.22 11.78
C ALA A 138 -8.93 -9.39 12.67
N LEU A 139 -7.67 -9.80 12.82
CA LEU A 139 -6.66 -9.07 13.60
C LEU A 139 -6.37 -7.68 13.03
N ILE A 140 -6.42 -7.50 11.71
CA ILE A 140 -6.31 -6.19 11.07
C ILE A 140 -7.40 -5.25 11.60
N PHE A 141 -8.66 -5.69 11.57
CA PHE A 141 -9.77 -4.86 12.03
C PHE A 141 -9.74 -4.63 13.54
N ILE A 142 -9.46 -5.67 14.35
CA ILE A 142 -9.31 -5.52 15.81
C ILE A 142 -8.20 -4.50 16.12
N GLY A 143 -7.06 -4.59 15.43
CA GLY A 143 -5.95 -3.64 15.57
C GLY A 143 -6.35 -2.20 15.21
N ILE A 144 -7.12 -2.01 14.13
CA ILE A 144 -7.64 -0.71 13.71
C ILE A 144 -8.63 -0.15 14.73
N THR A 145 -9.52 -0.96 15.29
CA THR A 145 -10.45 -0.52 16.34
C THR A 145 -9.66 -0.08 17.57
N PHE A 146 -8.69 -0.88 18.02
CA PHE A 146 -7.82 -0.49 19.15
C PHE A 146 -7.06 0.81 18.88
N LEU A 147 -6.49 0.97 17.68
CA LEU A 147 -5.82 2.22 17.27
C LEU A 147 -6.80 3.40 17.30
N SER A 148 -8.00 3.21 16.77
CA SER A 148 -9.06 4.22 16.70
C SER A 148 -9.46 4.71 18.09
N ASP A 149 -9.81 3.78 18.97
CA ASP A 149 -10.26 4.07 20.34
C ASP A 149 -9.14 4.74 21.16
N THR A 150 -7.90 4.30 20.95
CA THR A 150 -6.75 4.84 21.67
C THR A 150 -6.39 6.25 21.22
N LEU A 151 -6.52 6.55 19.93
CA LEU A 151 -6.15 7.83 19.34
C LEU A 151 -7.28 8.86 19.38
N GLN A 152 -8.53 8.44 19.64
CA GLN A 152 -9.69 9.32 19.70
C GLN A 152 -9.49 10.56 20.61
N PRO A 153 -8.89 10.47 21.82
CA PRO A 153 -8.68 11.64 22.66
C PRO A 153 -7.67 12.65 22.09
N LEU A 154 -6.87 12.29 21.08
CA LEU A 154 -5.93 13.23 20.46
C LEU A 154 -6.62 14.42 19.80
N LYS A 155 -7.88 14.24 19.35
CA LYS A 155 -8.66 15.32 18.74
C LYS A 155 -8.89 16.49 19.69
N ASP A 156 -8.82 16.27 21.01
CA ASP A 156 -9.09 17.30 22.02
C ASP A 156 -7.83 18.12 22.38
N TYR A 157 -6.65 17.72 21.90
CA TYR A 157 -5.40 18.44 22.15
C TYR A 157 -5.15 19.52 21.09
N LEU A 158 -5.16 20.79 21.51
CA LEU A 158 -4.97 21.96 20.63
C LEU A 158 -3.69 21.88 19.79
N ARG A 159 -2.55 21.49 20.39
CA ARG A 159 -1.27 21.35 19.66
C ARG A 159 -1.35 20.31 18.55
N PHE A 160 -2.11 19.24 18.77
CA PHE A 160 -2.27 18.19 17.78
C PHE A 160 -3.18 18.62 16.63
N GLN A 161 -4.28 19.31 16.92
CA GLN A 161 -5.12 19.96 15.92
C GLN A 161 -4.31 20.94 15.04
N GLN A 162 -3.47 21.77 15.66
CA GLN A 162 -2.61 22.72 14.94
C GLN A 162 -1.62 22.03 14.00
N ILE A 163 -1.00 20.93 14.44
CA ILE A 163 -0.11 20.14 13.58
C ILE A 163 -0.90 19.61 12.37
N LEU A 164 -2.05 18.99 12.59
CA LEU A 164 -2.84 18.39 11.50
C LEU A 164 -3.43 19.43 10.53
N ALA A 165 -3.81 20.60 11.04
CA ALA A 165 -4.21 21.75 10.23
C ALA A 165 -3.04 22.23 9.37
N THR A 166 -1.85 22.38 9.96
CA THR A 166 -0.63 22.78 9.24
C THR A 166 -0.27 21.81 8.12
N LEU A 167 -0.47 20.49 8.32
CA LEU A 167 -0.22 19.49 7.26
C LEU A 167 -1.19 19.66 6.06
N GLY A 168 -2.43 20.08 6.31
CA GLY A 168 -3.41 20.35 5.26
C GLY A 168 -3.18 21.69 4.53
N GLU A 169 -2.76 22.72 5.26
CA GLU A 169 -2.43 24.05 4.73
C GLU A 169 -1.08 24.10 4.01
N LYS A 170 -0.11 23.28 4.46
CA LYS A 170 1.20 23.13 3.86
C LYS A 170 1.38 21.70 3.33
N PRO A 171 0.77 21.35 2.18
CA PRO A 171 0.81 20.01 1.59
C PRO A 171 2.20 19.38 1.48
N VAL A 172 3.25 20.19 1.27
CA VAL A 172 4.65 19.71 1.24
C VAL A 172 5.02 18.99 2.54
N LEU A 173 4.63 19.52 3.70
CA LEU A 173 4.90 18.89 5.00
C LEU A 173 4.13 17.57 5.15
N GLY A 174 2.90 17.51 4.65
CA GLY A 174 2.11 16.28 4.58
C GLY A 174 2.83 15.20 3.76
N VAL A 175 3.26 15.53 2.55
CA VAL A 175 4.01 14.63 1.66
C VAL A 175 5.31 14.15 2.32
N LEU A 176 6.08 15.05 2.95
CA LEU A 176 7.30 14.68 3.66
C LEU A 176 7.03 13.75 4.85
N MET A 177 5.99 14.03 5.64
CA MET A 177 5.57 13.16 6.74
C MET A 177 5.19 11.76 6.23
N GLY A 178 4.39 11.68 5.17
CA GLY A 178 4.00 10.41 4.55
C GLY A 178 5.19 9.62 4.04
N PHE A 179 6.10 10.30 3.33
CA PHE A 179 7.34 9.71 2.85
C PHE A 179 8.17 9.14 4.01
N SER A 180 8.45 9.94 5.04
CA SER A 180 9.28 9.53 6.18
C SER A 180 8.66 8.38 6.97
N THR A 181 7.36 8.47 7.28
CA THR A 181 6.66 7.43 8.04
C THR A 181 6.63 6.11 7.28
N THR A 182 6.32 6.11 5.99
CA THR A 182 6.36 4.88 5.18
C THR A 182 7.78 4.39 4.95
N ALA A 183 8.78 5.26 4.79
CA ALA A 183 10.17 4.83 4.64
C ALA A 183 10.68 4.10 5.90
N ILE A 184 10.28 4.56 7.10
CA ILE A 184 10.65 3.95 8.38
C ILE A 184 9.88 2.65 8.61
N ILE A 185 8.55 2.69 8.47
CA ILE A 185 7.67 1.54 8.73
C ILE A 185 7.79 0.49 7.62
N GLN A 186 8.21 0.90 6.42
CA GLN A 186 8.32 0.09 5.21
C GLN A 186 6.99 -0.52 4.74
N SER A 187 5.86 0.09 5.10
CA SER A 187 4.51 -0.33 4.70
C SER A 187 3.59 0.88 4.52
N SER A 188 3.22 1.18 3.27
CA SER A 188 2.20 2.19 2.97
C SER A 188 0.80 1.73 3.35
N SER A 189 0.46 0.46 3.18
CA SER A 189 -0.85 -0.08 3.60
C SER A 189 -1.11 0.13 5.10
N THR A 190 -0.07 -0.03 5.93
CA THR A 190 -0.15 0.30 7.37
C THR A 190 -0.38 1.79 7.57
N GLY A 191 0.38 2.63 6.87
CA GLY A 191 0.23 4.09 6.93
C GLY A 191 -1.15 4.57 6.51
N ILE A 192 -1.72 3.99 5.44
CA ILE A 192 -3.05 4.32 4.94
C ILE A 192 -4.13 3.86 5.92
N ALA A 193 -3.99 2.68 6.54
CA ALA A 193 -4.92 2.21 7.57
C ALA A 193 -4.96 3.14 8.78
N ILE A 194 -3.80 3.68 9.19
CA ILE A 194 -3.72 4.69 10.25
C ILE A 194 -4.46 5.97 9.82
N LEU A 195 -4.23 6.46 8.59
CA LEU A 195 -4.95 7.63 8.07
C LEU A 195 -6.46 7.42 8.04
N GLN A 196 -6.92 6.24 7.63
CA GLN A 196 -8.34 5.86 7.64
C GLN A 196 -8.93 5.87 9.04
N SER A 197 -8.24 5.28 10.02
CA SER A 197 -8.63 5.29 11.44
C SER A 197 -8.73 6.71 11.99
N LEU A 198 -7.72 7.55 11.74
CA LEU A 198 -7.73 8.95 12.17
C LEU A 198 -8.89 9.74 11.53
N ALA A 199 -9.19 9.50 10.25
CA ALA A 199 -10.26 10.21 9.56
C ALA A 199 -11.66 9.79 10.04
N VAL A 200 -11.86 8.49 10.33
CA VAL A 200 -13.12 7.98 10.93
C VAL A 200 -13.39 8.63 12.28
N ASN A 201 -12.35 8.93 13.05
CA ASN A 201 -12.47 9.60 14.35
C ASN A 201 -12.48 11.13 14.28
N HIS A 202 -12.58 11.70 13.07
CA HIS A 202 -12.51 13.14 12.81
C HIS A 202 -11.25 13.81 13.35
N VAL A 203 -10.18 13.03 13.49
CA VAL A 203 -8.91 13.50 14.01
C VAL A 203 -8.14 14.23 12.91
N ILE A 204 -8.17 13.73 11.68
CA ILE A 204 -7.50 14.32 10.51
C ILE A 204 -8.52 14.68 9.43
N THR A 205 -8.28 15.79 8.70
CA THR A 205 -9.08 16.14 7.53
C THR A 205 -8.75 15.22 6.35
N ILE A 206 -9.70 15.06 5.41
CA ILE A 206 -9.47 14.28 4.19
C ILE A 206 -8.32 14.86 3.35
N LYS A 207 -8.26 16.18 3.23
CA LYS A 207 -7.16 16.86 2.54
C LYS A 207 -5.81 16.55 3.18
N SER A 208 -5.68 16.71 4.50
CA SER A 208 -4.44 16.36 5.22
C SER A 208 -4.08 14.87 5.02
N ALA A 209 -5.06 13.96 5.11
CA ALA A 209 -4.82 12.54 4.86
C ALA A 209 -4.33 12.26 3.43
N ILE A 210 -4.91 12.90 2.41
CA ILE A 210 -4.49 12.76 1.01
C ILE A 210 -3.06 13.27 0.82
N THR A 211 -2.69 14.41 1.41
CA THR A 211 -1.32 14.93 1.31
C THR A 211 -0.28 13.94 1.87
N ILE A 212 -0.59 13.31 3.01
CA ILE A 212 0.27 12.28 3.62
C ILE A 212 0.30 11.04 2.75
N LEU A 213 -0.85 10.57 2.27
CA LEU A 213 -0.97 9.40 1.39
C LEU A 213 -0.10 9.52 0.14
N LEU A 214 -0.06 10.70 -0.50
CA LEU A 214 0.84 10.93 -1.65
C LEU A 214 2.31 10.70 -1.26
N GLY A 215 2.72 11.22 -0.10
CA GLY A 215 4.04 10.93 0.47
C GLY A 215 4.31 9.44 0.70
N GLN A 216 3.32 8.71 1.21
CA GLN A 216 3.43 7.27 1.49
C GLN A 216 3.68 6.45 0.22
N ASN A 217 3.09 6.84 -0.91
CA ASN A 217 3.35 6.20 -2.21
C ASN A 217 4.82 6.31 -2.62
N VAL A 218 5.46 7.48 -2.42
CA VAL A 218 6.90 7.64 -2.68
C VAL A 218 7.74 6.91 -1.63
N GLY A 219 7.37 6.98 -0.35
CA GLY A 219 8.08 6.34 0.75
C GLY A 219 8.18 4.82 0.58
N THR A 220 7.16 4.19 -0.01
CA THR A 220 7.13 2.75 -0.34
C THR A 220 8.34 2.31 -1.17
N CYS A 221 8.87 3.19 -2.02
CA CYS A 221 9.98 2.89 -2.91
C CYS A 221 11.31 2.66 -2.16
N VAL A 222 11.46 3.19 -0.94
CA VAL A 222 12.68 3.04 -0.13
C VAL A 222 13.00 1.58 0.10
N THR A 223 12.01 0.76 0.47
CA THR A 223 12.19 -0.69 0.67
C THR A 223 12.71 -1.38 -0.58
N THR A 224 12.16 -1.03 -1.75
CA THR A 224 12.58 -1.63 -3.02
C THR A 224 13.98 -1.20 -3.45
N ILE A 225 14.35 0.06 -3.19
CA ILE A 225 15.69 0.58 -3.45
C ILE A 225 16.70 -0.13 -2.57
N LEU A 226 16.48 -0.19 -1.24
CA LEU A 226 17.37 -0.86 -0.29
C LEU A 226 17.56 -2.33 -0.64
N ALA A 227 16.49 -3.04 -0.99
CA ALA A 227 16.54 -4.44 -1.41
C ALA A 227 17.34 -4.66 -2.71
N SER A 228 17.43 -3.65 -3.57
CA SER A 228 18.14 -3.73 -4.85
C SER A 228 19.63 -3.37 -4.78
N LEU A 229 20.10 -2.75 -3.69
CA LEU A 229 21.49 -2.29 -3.55
C LEU A 229 22.56 -3.36 -3.80
N PRO A 230 22.43 -4.62 -3.32
CA PRO A 230 23.44 -5.64 -3.56
C PRO A 230 23.32 -6.33 -4.94
N LEU A 231 22.36 -5.91 -5.77
CA LEU A 231 22.03 -6.57 -7.04
C LEU A 231 22.67 -5.88 -8.24
N SER A 232 22.50 -6.47 -9.43
CA SER A 232 23.03 -5.93 -10.68
C SER A 232 22.51 -4.52 -11.00
N VAL A 233 23.21 -3.83 -11.91
CA VAL A 233 22.79 -2.53 -12.47
C VAL A 233 21.35 -2.60 -13.01
N SER A 234 20.98 -3.69 -13.68
CA SER A 234 19.62 -3.89 -14.21
C SER A 234 18.57 -4.03 -13.11
N ALA A 235 18.86 -4.78 -12.04
CA ALA A 235 17.96 -4.90 -10.90
C ALA A 235 17.75 -3.57 -10.17
N ARG A 236 18.83 -2.80 -9.96
CA ARG A 236 18.75 -1.44 -9.41
C ARG A 236 17.91 -0.51 -10.29
N ARG A 237 18.07 -0.57 -11.62
CA ARG A 237 17.23 0.19 -12.56
C ARG A 237 15.74 -0.15 -12.42
N ALA A 238 15.39 -1.41 -12.25
CA ALA A 238 13.99 -1.82 -11.99
C ALA A 238 13.44 -1.19 -10.70
N ALA A 239 14.22 -1.15 -9.61
CA ALA A 239 13.81 -0.47 -8.38
C ALA A 239 13.65 1.05 -8.58
N PHE A 240 14.52 1.68 -9.37
CA PHE A 240 14.41 3.11 -9.68
C PHE A 240 13.23 3.43 -10.61
N ILE A 241 12.80 2.52 -11.49
CA ILE A 241 11.54 2.68 -12.24
C ILE A 241 10.36 2.85 -11.28
N HIS A 242 10.29 2.03 -10.21
CA HIS A 242 9.27 2.16 -9.18
C HIS A 242 9.31 3.52 -8.48
N PHE A 243 10.51 3.98 -8.13
CA PHE A 243 10.73 5.31 -7.53
C PHE A 243 10.27 6.44 -8.44
N PHE A 244 10.72 6.46 -9.71
CA PHE A 244 10.35 7.53 -10.65
C PHE A 244 8.86 7.53 -10.97
N TYR A 245 8.23 6.36 -11.09
CA TYR A 245 6.78 6.25 -11.26
C TYR A 245 6.04 6.96 -10.13
N ASN A 246 6.36 6.64 -8.88
CA ASN A 246 5.68 7.25 -7.73
C ASN A 246 6.03 8.73 -7.56
N LEU A 247 7.30 9.09 -7.72
CA LEU A 247 7.76 10.47 -7.57
C LEU A 247 7.10 11.39 -8.61
N LEU A 248 7.12 11.01 -9.88
CA LEU A 248 6.49 11.79 -10.94
C LEU A 248 4.97 11.82 -10.79
N GLY A 249 4.35 10.71 -10.36
CA GLY A 249 2.94 10.68 -10.02
C GLY A 249 2.59 11.73 -8.97
N VAL A 250 3.34 11.78 -7.87
CA VAL A 250 3.14 12.80 -6.83
C VAL A 250 3.38 14.20 -7.37
N ILE A 251 4.43 14.45 -8.14
CA ILE A 251 4.71 15.77 -8.71
C ILE A 251 3.53 16.27 -9.58
N ILE A 252 2.94 15.40 -10.39
CA ILE A 252 1.80 15.74 -11.27
C ILE A 252 0.52 15.96 -10.47
N PHE A 253 0.24 15.12 -9.48
CA PHE A 253 -1.00 15.18 -8.70
C PHE A 253 -0.94 16.11 -7.49
N PHE A 254 0.24 16.61 -7.12
CA PHE A 254 0.41 17.59 -6.05
C PHE A 254 -0.43 18.86 -6.25
N PRO A 255 -0.43 19.53 -7.42
CA PRO A 255 -1.34 20.65 -7.66
C PRO A 255 -2.82 20.23 -7.76
N LEU A 256 -3.12 18.93 -7.87
CA LEU A 256 -4.46 18.38 -8.02
C LEU A 256 -4.99 17.78 -6.70
N ILE A 257 -4.39 18.08 -5.55
CA ILE A 257 -4.81 17.54 -4.25
C ILE A 257 -6.26 17.91 -3.92
N ASP A 258 -6.67 19.16 -4.17
CA ASP A 258 -8.04 19.60 -3.93
C ASP A 258 -9.04 18.89 -4.86
N TRP A 259 -8.63 18.63 -6.10
CA TRP A 259 -9.40 17.83 -7.04
C TRP A 259 -9.55 16.37 -6.55
N LEU A 260 -8.46 15.75 -6.11
CA LEU A 260 -8.50 14.40 -5.53
C LEU A 260 -9.40 14.34 -4.30
N ALA A 261 -9.31 15.34 -3.41
CA ALA A 261 -10.14 15.44 -2.22
C ALA A 261 -11.62 15.52 -2.59
N TYR A 262 -11.99 16.43 -3.48
CA TYR A 262 -13.36 16.61 -3.95
C TYR A 262 -13.96 15.30 -4.51
N PHE A 263 -13.31 14.69 -5.50
CA PHE A 263 -13.85 13.47 -6.13
C PHE A 263 -13.88 12.28 -5.16
N SER A 264 -12.89 12.17 -4.27
CA SER A 264 -12.88 11.11 -3.27
C SER A 264 -14.04 11.22 -2.26
N MET A 265 -14.41 12.45 -1.91
CA MET A 265 -15.54 12.76 -1.03
C MET A 265 -16.87 12.48 -1.73
N GLU A 266 -17.05 12.94 -2.98
CA GLU A 266 -18.26 12.70 -3.78
C GLU A 266 -18.54 11.20 -4.00
N LEU A 267 -17.50 10.39 -4.23
CA LEU A 267 -17.64 8.93 -4.40
C LEU A 267 -18.12 8.21 -3.13
N SER A 268 -17.91 8.78 -1.94
CA SER A 268 -18.30 8.16 -0.66
C SER A 268 -18.58 9.22 0.41
N PRO A 269 -19.68 10.00 0.29
CA PRO A 269 -19.90 11.23 1.07
C PRO A 269 -19.88 11.05 2.60
N ILE A 270 -20.34 9.90 3.07
CA ILE A 270 -20.52 9.61 4.51
C ILE A 270 -19.45 8.68 5.10
N HIS A 271 -18.41 8.31 4.35
CA HIS A 271 -17.43 7.29 4.78
C HIS A 271 -15.98 7.76 4.66
N PRO A 272 -15.41 8.43 5.68
CA PRO A 272 -14.03 8.98 5.64
C PRO A 272 -12.95 7.97 5.24
N ALA A 273 -13.02 6.73 5.76
CA ALA A 273 -12.08 5.67 5.39
C ALA A 273 -12.14 5.32 3.89
N ARG A 274 -13.34 5.31 3.31
CA ARG A 274 -13.55 5.06 1.88
C ARG A 274 -13.12 6.25 1.03
N GLN A 275 -13.27 7.47 1.51
CA GLN A 275 -12.75 8.66 0.83
C GLN A 275 -11.23 8.57 0.67
N ILE A 276 -10.50 8.21 1.72
CA ILE A 276 -9.03 7.99 1.63
C ILE A 276 -8.69 6.83 0.68
N ALA A 277 -9.42 5.71 0.75
CA ALA A 277 -9.21 4.58 -0.15
C ALA A 277 -9.48 4.97 -1.62
N ASN A 278 -10.52 5.75 -1.88
CA ASN A 278 -10.87 6.24 -3.21
C ASN A 278 -9.82 7.20 -3.75
N ALA A 279 -9.30 8.12 -2.92
CA ALA A 279 -8.19 8.98 -3.30
C ALA A 279 -6.94 8.15 -3.67
N HIS A 280 -6.64 7.10 -2.91
CA HIS A 280 -5.56 6.16 -3.22
C HIS A 280 -5.77 5.46 -4.57
N SER A 281 -6.98 4.95 -4.81
CA SER A 281 -7.37 4.28 -6.06
C SER A 281 -7.30 5.24 -7.25
N LEU A 282 -7.90 6.43 -7.14
CA LEU A 282 -7.90 7.46 -8.18
C LEU A 282 -6.47 7.84 -8.56
N PHE A 283 -5.64 8.18 -7.57
CA PHE A 283 -4.25 8.55 -7.80
C PHE A 283 -3.49 7.46 -8.59
N ASN A 284 -3.51 6.22 -8.13
CA ASN A 284 -2.71 5.15 -8.75
C ASN A 284 -3.26 4.71 -10.11
N ILE A 285 -4.58 4.65 -10.27
CA ILE A 285 -5.21 4.30 -11.55
C ILE A 285 -4.93 5.39 -12.58
N LEU A 286 -5.11 6.67 -12.23
CA LEU A 286 -4.86 7.78 -13.15
C LEU A 286 -3.37 7.92 -13.48
N CYS A 287 -2.46 7.75 -12.51
CA CYS A 287 -1.02 7.70 -12.79
C CYS A 287 -0.68 6.56 -13.75
N THR A 288 -1.25 5.37 -13.54
CA THR A 288 -1.01 4.22 -14.44
C THR A 288 -1.53 4.50 -15.84
N LEU A 289 -2.75 5.03 -15.99
CA LEU A 289 -3.31 5.38 -17.29
C LEU A 289 -2.48 6.45 -18.02
N LEU A 290 -2.01 7.45 -17.29
CA LEU A 290 -1.16 8.52 -17.82
C LEU A 290 0.22 8.01 -18.24
N PHE A 291 0.83 7.14 -17.45
CA PHE A 291 2.24 6.73 -17.62
C PHE A 291 2.43 5.47 -18.46
N LEU A 292 1.42 4.62 -18.60
CA LEU A 292 1.52 3.37 -19.35
C LEU A 292 1.99 3.56 -20.81
N PRO A 293 1.49 4.55 -21.59
CA PRO A 293 1.99 4.83 -22.94
C PRO A 293 3.47 5.22 -22.96
N PHE A 294 3.98 5.76 -21.85
CA PHE A 294 5.35 6.23 -21.67
C PHE A 294 6.18 5.28 -20.81
N SER A 295 5.83 4.00 -20.70
CA SER A 295 6.59 3.03 -19.89
C SER A 295 8.08 2.94 -20.25
N SER A 296 8.44 3.15 -21.52
CA SER A 296 9.83 3.24 -21.98
C SER A 296 10.60 4.44 -21.43
N PHE A 297 9.93 5.57 -21.16
CA PHE A 297 10.54 6.76 -20.58
C PHE A 297 11.13 6.46 -19.20
N PHE A 298 10.43 5.70 -18.36
CA PHE A 298 10.93 5.31 -17.04
C PHE A 298 12.17 4.41 -17.12
N VAL A 299 12.21 3.51 -18.11
CA VAL A 299 13.40 2.69 -18.38
C VAL A 299 14.58 3.58 -18.77
N SER A 300 14.39 4.51 -19.70
CA SER A 300 15.41 5.48 -20.12
C SER A 300 15.90 6.34 -18.96
N LEU A 301 14.98 6.85 -18.13
CA LEU A 301 15.31 7.64 -16.95
C LEU A 301 16.16 6.85 -15.94
N SER A 302 15.81 5.58 -15.70
CA SER A 302 16.60 4.70 -14.84
C SER A 302 18.02 4.46 -15.37
N ASN A 303 18.20 4.39 -16.70
CA ASN A 303 19.51 4.22 -17.32
C ASN A 303 20.41 5.46 -17.14
N ILE A 304 19.83 6.66 -17.10
CA ILE A 304 20.55 7.93 -16.89
C ILE A 304 21.08 8.01 -15.46
N VAL A 305 20.24 7.65 -14.47
CA VAL A 305 20.58 7.78 -13.05
C VAL A 305 21.49 6.64 -12.58
N ILE A 306 21.24 5.40 -13.01
CA ILE A 306 22.05 4.24 -12.66
C ILE A 306 22.95 3.88 -13.85
N LYS A 307 24.17 4.44 -13.82
CA LYS A 307 25.22 4.20 -14.82
C LYS A 307 25.81 2.78 -14.69
N LYS A 308 26.34 2.27 -15.80
CA LYS A 308 27.01 0.97 -15.87
C LYS A 308 28.29 0.98 -15.03
#